data_AF-A0A925D750-F1
#
_entry.id   AF-A0A925D750-F1
#
_cell.length_a   1.000
_cell.length_b   1.000
_cell.length_c   1.000
_cell.angle_alpha   90.00
_cell.angle_beta   90.00
_cell.angle_gamma   90.00
#
_symmetry.space_group_name_H-M   'P 1'
#
loop_
_entity.id
_entity.type
_entity.pdbx_description
1 polymer ?
#
loop_
_entity_poly.entity_id
_entity_poly.type
_entity_poly.pdbx_seq_one_letter_code
_entity_poly.pdbx_strand_id
1 'polypeptide(L)'
;MSLRAALVLAFVVLSPRLIAADPLTRDEVRAVLAGASGFFQQEVASGGGYVYAYSGELTLREGEGKAEKNVIWIQPPGTPSVGDAFLDAYTATGDELHLRGAKAAAEALVRGQLQSGGWYYHVVVEGEGRKTFAYRADHSGEVDPNAQKPGKPGFGWDVWKLRKGKGNISTLDDDTTQAAARFLVRMDKTLEFKDQSIHETAMYALSSLVNSQYASGGWSANYDRYPTNPPSQKDYPALSASYPETWSWTWPKDFTGCYVTNDNLVADMIDTMLLAADVYGDKLYLACAEKAGDFLILAQMPEPQRAWAQQYDSKMQPSWSRAFEPPAISGGESQKIIEALMRLYRATGNKKYLEPIPPAIAWLKKSALPDGRLARFYELKTNKPLYFVIQEDGREVMTYNSDKLPTHYGFIVSSRAAGLEKEYQRVLSGSFPEKKDSKTVANRPGKVSDETAAEVRKVIALLDGRGAWVEQGKLRTYKKHPEGDIIRSQTFIDNVRVLSRYLEATK
;
A
#
# COMPACT_ATOMS: atom_id res chain seq x y z
N MET A 1 -65.67 59.29 17.94
CA MET A 1 -65.37 58.10 17.10
C MET A 1 -63.87 58.02 16.91
N SER A 2 -63.27 56.92 17.41
CA SER A 2 -61.95 56.33 17.13
C SER A 2 -60.66 57.16 17.33
N LEU A 3 -60.01 56.98 18.49
CA LEU A 3 -58.56 57.11 18.67
C LEU A 3 -57.88 55.86 18.07
N ARG A 4 -56.89 56.03 17.18
CA ARG A 4 -55.97 54.97 16.77
C ARG A 4 -54.62 55.21 17.43
N ALA A 5 -54.24 54.31 18.33
CA ALA A 5 -52.90 54.21 18.90
C ALA A 5 -51.94 53.59 17.87
N ALA A 6 -50.80 54.25 17.63
CA ALA A 6 -49.71 53.70 16.84
C ALA A 6 -48.77 52.92 17.77
N LEU A 7 -48.72 51.61 17.58
CA LEU A 7 -47.82 50.69 18.28
C LEU A 7 -46.48 50.67 17.53
N VAL A 8 -45.42 51.20 18.14
CA VAL A 8 -44.04 51.09 17.61
C VAL A 8 -43.46 49.76 18.12
N LEU A 9 -43.35 48.76 17.23
CA LEU A 9 -42.62 47.53 17.51
C LEU A 9 -41.11 47.80 17.33
N ALA A 10 -40.36 47.74 18.43
CA ALA A 10 -38.90 47.68 18.39
C ALA A 10 -38.46 46.26 18.03
N PHE A 11 -37.95 46.05 16.83
CA PHE A 11 -37.26 44.81 16.44
C PHE A 11 -35.87 44.79 17.09
N VAL A 12 -35.70 43.98 18.14
CA VAL A 12 -34.38 43.60 18.63
C VAL A 12 -33.82 42.55 17.67
N VAL A 13 -32.91 42.97 16.80
CA VAL A 13 -32.12 42.05 15.96
C VAL A 13 -31.07 41.39 16.85
N LEU A 14 -31.41 40.23 17.42
CA LEU A 14 -30.44 39.31 18.02
C LEU A 14 -29.55 38.77 16.88
N SER A 15 -28.42 39.43 16.65
CA SER A 15 -27.35 38.87 15.83
C SER A 15 -26.84 37.61 16.53
N PRO A 16 -26.84 36.42 15.90
CA PRO A 16 -26.19 35.26 16.48
C PRO A 16 -24.71 35.61 16.61
N ARG A 17 -24.23 35.74 17.86
CA ARG A 17 -22.80 35.70 18.11
C ARG A 17 -22.34 34.32 17.64
N LEU A 18 -21.60 34.29 16.53
CA LEU A 18 -20.68 33.18 16.26
C LEU A 18 -19.78 33.09 17.49
N ILE A 19 -20.07 32.13 18.37
CA ILE A 19 -19.12 31.71 19.39
C ILE A 19 -17.95 31.17 18.57
N ALA A 20 -16.87 31.93 18.52
CA ALA A 20 -15.61 31.43 17.98
C ALA A 20 -15.30 30.16 18.78
N ALA A 21 -15.25 29.01 18.10
CA ALA A 21 -14.82 27.78 18.74
C ALA A 21 -13.47 28.03 19.41
N ASP A 22 -13.31 27.56 20.65
CA ASP A 22 -12.07 27.77 21.40
C ASP A 22 -10.84 27.37 20.54
N PRO A 23 -9.73 28.12 20.66
CA PRO A 23 -8.54 27.83 19.88
C PRO A 23 -8.06 26.42 20.21
N LEU A 24 -7.95 25.59 19.17
CA LEU A 24 -7.48 24.20 19.29
C LEU A 24 -6.07 24.18 19.87
N THR A 25 -5.91 23.61 21.06
CA THR A 25 -4.62 23.61 21.76
C THR A 25 -3.78 22.40 21.34
N ARG A 26 -2.44 22.54 21.40
CA ARG A 26 -1.54 21.40 21.18
C ARG A 26 -1.78 20.29 22.19
N ASP A 27 -2.04 20.64 23.44
CA ASP A 27 -2.25 19.67 24.53
C ASP A 27 -3.53 18.85 24.33
N GLU A 28 -4.61 19.48 23.84
CA GLU A 28 -5.83 18.78 23.44
C GLU A 28 -5.55 17.76 22.33
N VAL A 29 -4.84 18.16 21.27
CA VAL A 29 -4.49 17.26 20.16
C VAL A 29 -3.59 16.11 20.64
N ARG A 30 -2.62 16.38 21.53
CA ARG A 30 -1.78 15.35 22.15
C ARG A 30 -2.61 14.38 22.99
N ALA A 31 -3.55 14.87 23.79
CA ALA A 31 -4.40 14.04 24.63
C ALA A 31 -5.31 13.11 23.80
N VAL A 32 -5.91 13.63 22.73
CA VAL A 32 -6.72 12.83 21.79
C VAL A 32 -5.87 11.75 21.13
N LEU A 33 -4.69 12.13 20.63
CA LEU A 33 -3.77 11.19 19.98
C LEU A 33 -3.29 10.10 20.94
N ALA A 34 -2.99 10.45 22.19
CA ALA A 34 -2.63 9.52 23.25
C ALA A 34 -3.78 8.58 23.61
N GLY A 35 -5.01 9.10 23.76
CA GLY A 35 -6.20 8.29 24.02
C GLY A 35 -6.46 7.26 22.92
N ALA A 36 -6.44 7.69 21.66
CA ALA A 36 -6.62 6.79 20.52
C ALA A 36 -5.52 5.72 20.44
N SER A 37 -4.28 6.13 20.70
CA SER A 37 -3.14 5.20 20.73
C SER A 37 -3.24 4.19 21.86
N GLY A 38 -3.68 4.62 23.04
CA GLY A 38 -3.92 3.76 24.19
C GLY A 38 -5.00 2.72 23.89
N PHE A 39 -6.14 3.15 23.34
CA PHE A 39 -7.22 2.25 22.95
C PHE A 39 -6.76 1.17 21.97
N PHE A 40 -6.05 1.55 20.89
CA PHE A 40 -5.56 0.56 19.93
C PHE A 40 -4.58 -0.43 20.57
N GLN A 41 -3.68 0.03 21.42
CA GLN A 41 -2.70 -0.84 22.09
C GLN A 41 -3.34 -1.78 23.12
N GLN A 42 -4.35 -1.32 23.86
CA GLN A 42 -4.92 -2.05 25.00
C GLN A 42 -6.08 -2.97 24.59
N GLU A 43 -6.96 -2.49 23.70
CA GLU A 43 -8.22 -3.16 23.39
C GLU A 43 -8.19 -3.85 22.02
N VAL A 44 -7.52 -3.25 21.03
CA VAL A 44 -7.57 -3.70 19.62
C VAL A 44 -6.44 -4.67 19.27
N ALA A 45 -5.25 -4.46 19.84
CA ALA A 45 -4.06 -5.23 19.52
C ALA A 45 -4.21 -6.71 19.92
N SER A 46 -3.60 -7.59 19.11
CA SER A 46 -3.40 -8.98 19.51
C SER A 46 -1.98 -9.42 19.19
N GLY A 47 -1.25 -9.87 20.22
CA GLY A 47 0.17 -10.19 20.08
C GLY A 47 0.98 -9.02 19.50
N GLY A 48 0.60 -7.78 19.79
CA GLY A 48 1.23 -6.56 19.25
C GLY A 48 0.80 -6.16 17.83
N GLY A 49 -0.03 -6.93 17.14
CA GLY A 49 -0.46 -6.66 15.76
C GLY A 49 -1.95 -6.42 15.58
N TYR A 50 -2.33 -6.11 14.33
CA TYR A 50 -3.63 -5.56 13.95
C TYR A 50 -4.17 -6.20 12.65
N VAL A 51 -5.48 -6.10 12.43
CA VAL A 51 -6.16 -6.51 11.18
C VAL A 51 -6.88 -5.31 10.54
N TYR A 52 -7.69 -5.49 9.49
CA TYR A 52 -8.28 -4.36 8.76
C TYR A 52 -9.40 -3.68 9.52
N ALA A 53 -10.29 -4.49 10.08
CA ALA A 53 -11.50 -4.00 10.72
C ALA A 53 -11.97 -4.94 11.84
N TYR A 54 -12.71 -4.33 12.76
CA TYR A 54 -13.24 -4.93 13.96
C TYR A 54 -14.70 -4.53 14.12
N SER A 55 -15.54 -5.40 14.69
CA SER A 55 -16.84 -4.95 15.19
C SER A 55 -16.63 -3.93 16.31
N GLY A 56 -17.59 -3.05 16.55
CA GLY A 56 -17.49 -2.01 17.59
C GLY A 56 -17.27 -2.57 19.00
N GLU A 57 -17.74 -3.78 19.25
CA GLU A 57 -17.54 -4.54 20.50
C GLU A 57 -16.27 -5.43 20.49
N LEU A 58 -15.47 -5.36 19.43
CA LEU A 58 -14.20 -6.10 19.25
C LEU A 58 -14.32 -7.63 19.30
N THR A 59 -15.53 -8.16 19.16
CA THR A 59 -15.80 -9.61 19.14
C THR A 59 -15.51 -10.27 17.80
N LEU A 60 -15.54 -9.51 16.71
CA LEU A 60 -15.29 -9.98 15.35
C LEU A 60 -14.17 -9.17 14.71
N ARG A 61 -13.36 -9.84 13.87
CA ARG A 61 -12.15 -9.29 13.28
C ARG A 61 -12.00 -9.79 11.85
N GLU A 62 -11.56 -8.93 10.94
CA GLU A 62 -11.28 -9.33 9.56
C GLU A 62 -10.04 -8.68 8.98
N GLY A 63 -9.31 -9.45 8.18
CA GLY A 63 -8.40 -8.96 7.15
C GLY A 63 -9.08 -9.09 5.79
N GLU A 64 -8.39 -9.68 4.81
CA GLU A 64 -9.04 -10.06 3.56
C GLU A 64 -10.16 -11.09 3.80
N GLY A 65 -9.92 -12.00 4.75
CA GLY A 65 -10.86 -12.98 5.28
C GLY A 65 -11.17 -12.77 6.77
N LYS A 66 -11.98 -13.66 7.34
CA LYS A 66 -12.22 -13.69 8.79
C LYS A 66 -10.90 -13.94 9.52
N ALA A 67 -10.66 -13.21 10.60
CA ALA A 67 -9.46 -13.35 11.41
C ALA A 67 -9.82 -13.85 12.82
N GLU A 68 -9.10 -14.86 13.28
CA GLU A 68 -9.16 -15.30 14.67
C GLU A 68 -8.36 -14.35 15.57
N LYS A 69 -8.53 -14.46 16.90
CA LYS A 69 -7.85 -13.56 17.84
C LYS A 69 -6.33 -13.65 17.69
N ASN A 70 -5.79 -14.85 17.53
CA ASN A 70 -4.36 -15.12 17.35
C ASN A 70 -3.83 -14.85 15.93
N VAL A 71 -4.56 -14.14 15.08
CA VAL A 71 -4.12 -13.77 13.72
C VAL A 71 -4.02 -12.25 13.59
N ILE A 72 -2.91 -11.81 13.02
CA ILE A 72 -2.67 -10.40 12.65
C ILE A 72 -2.43 -10.32 11.15
N TRP A 73 -2.76 -9.19 10.53
CA TRP A 73 -2.58 -8.99 9.09
C TRP A 73 -1.33 -8.18 8.80
N ILE A 74 -0.66 -8.49 7.70
CA ILE A 74 0.58 -7.83 7.27
C ILE A 74 0.30 -6.92 6.08
N GLN A 75 -0.48 -7.42 5.12
CA GLN A 75 -0.97 -6.63 4.00
C GLN A 75 -1.62 -5.34 4.53
N PRO A 76 -1.36 -4.15 3.95
CA PRO A 76 -2.00 -2.92 4.36
C PRO A 76 -3.53 -2.98 4.25
N PRO A 77 -4.29 -2.34 5.17
CA PRO A 77 -3.84 -1.47 6.26
C PRO A 77 -3.59 -2.22 7.58
N GLY A 78 -2.99 -3.41 7.54
CA GLY A 78 -2.68 -4.23 8.70
C GLY A 78 -1.55 -3.69 9.59
N THR A 79 -0.88 -4.62 10.26
CA THR A 79 0.10 -4.38 11.34
C THR A 79 1.20 -3.38 10.98
N PRO A 80 1.90 -3.48 9.82
CA PRO A 80 2.94 -2.51 9.47
C PRO A 80 2.41 -1.08 9.35
N SER A 81 1.23 -0.91 8.75
CA SER A 81 0.63 0.41 8.54
C SER A 81 0.19 1.08 9.84
N VAL A 82 -0.36 0.30 10.79
CA VAL A 82 -0.69 0.78 12.13
C VAL A 82 0.58 1.11 12.93
N GLY A 83 1.61 0.26 12.84
CA GLY A 83 2.94 0.53 13.42
C GLY A 83 3.57 1.83 12.90
N ASP A 84 3.49 2.06 11.59
CA ASP A 84 3.96 3.29 10.95
C ASP A 84 3.20 4.54 11.45
N ALA A 85 1.88 4.43 11.69
CA ALA A 85 1.10 5.52 12.26
C ALA A 85 1.53 5.85 13.69
N PHE A 86 1.85 4.83 14.50
CA PHE A 86 2.45 5.05 15.82
C PHE A 86 3.82 5.75 15.74
N LEU A 87 4.67 5.40 14.75
CA LEU A 87 5.93 6.10 14.53
C LEU A 87 5.73 7.56 14.10
N ASP A 88 4.72 7.85 13.27
CA ASP A 88 4.34 9.22 12.90
C ASP A 88 3.93 10.00 14.17
N ALA A 89 3.12 9.39 15.04
CA ALA A 89 2.71 9.98 16.32
C ALA A 89 3.90 10.22 17.27
N TYR A 90 4.83 9.26 17.39
CA TYR A 90 6.03 9.43 18.19
C TYR A 90 6.91 10.58 17.67
N THR A 91 7.14 10.63 16.36
CA THR A 91 7.92 11.69 15.72
C THR A 91 7.30 13.07 15.99
N ALA A 92 5.97 13.17 15.95
CA ALA A 92 5.24 14.41 16.20
C ALA A 92 5.26 14.85 17.68
N THR A 93 5.33 13.93 18.63
CA THR A 93 5.08 14.21 20.06
C THR A 93 6.28 14.02 20.98
N GLY A 94 7.19 13.09 20.66
CA GLY A 94 8.19 12.55 21.57
C GLY A 94 7.63 11.65 22.68
N ASP A 95 6.36 11.24 22.62
CA ASP A 95 5.70 10.48 23.68
C ASP A 95 5.95 8.97 23.55
N GLU A 96 6.60 8.39 24.56
CA GLU A 96 6.93 6.96 24.67
C GLU A 96 5.73 6.02 24.56
N LEU A 97 4.50 6.49 24.83
CA LEU A 97 3.29 5.72 24.57
C LEU A 97 3.19 5.28 23.10
N HIS A 98 3.50 6.16 22.17
CA HIS A 98 3.43 5.85 20.74
C HIS A 98 4.60 4.96 20.32
N LEU A 99 5.81 5.22 20.83
CA LEU A 99 6.97 4.37 20.53
C LEU A 99 6.74 2.93 21.01
N ARG A 100 6.09 2.75 22.16
CA ARG A 100 5.71 1.41 22.66
C ARG A 100 4.78 0.68 21.70
N GLY A 101 3.76 1.36 21.18
CA GLY A 101 2.83 0.81 20.19
C GLY A 101 3.53 0.41 18.89
N ALA A 102 4.41 1.27 18.38
CA ALA A 102 5.25 0.97 17.22
C ALA A 102 6.17 -0.23 17.49
N LYS A 103 6.86 -0.25 18.63
CA LYS A 103 7.76 -1.35 18.99
C LYS A 103 7.02 -2.69 19.09
N ALA A 104 5.84 -2.72 19.70
CA ALA A 104 5.02 -3.93 19.79
C ALA A 104 4.62 -4.47 18.40
N ALA A 105 4.28 -3.58 17.45
CA ALA A 105 4.01 -3.96 16.07
C ALA A 105 5.27 -4.50 15.38
N ALA A 106 6.43 -3.86 15.57
CA ALA A 106 7.70 -4.33 15.02
C ALA A 106 8.08 -5.72 15.55
N GLU A 107 7.95 -5.94 16.86
CA GLU A 107 8.19 -7.25 17.49
C GLU A 107 7.23 -8.34 16.98
N ALA A 108 5.98 -7.97 16.67
CA ALA A 108 5.04 -8.90 16.03
C ALA A 108 5.51 -9.32 14.63
N LEU A 109 6.08 -8.39 13.85
CA LEU A 109 6.68 -8.70 12.55
C LEU A 109 7.94 -9.56 12.67
N VAL A 110 8.81 -9.28 13.66
CA VAL A 110 9.98 -10.11 13.97
C VAL A 110 9.56 -11.55 14.22
N ARG A 111 8.55 -11.77 15.08
CA ARG A 111 8.01 -13.12 15.37
C ARG A 111 7.33 -13.77 14.16
N GLY A 112 6.87 -12.97 13.21
CA GLY A 112 6.13 -13.41 12.03
C GLY A 112 6.97 -13.53 10.75
N GLN A 113 8.27 -13.22 10.78
CA GLN A 113 9.10 -13.27 9.58
C GLN A 113 9.37 -14.72 9.18
N LEU A 114 9.18 -15.02 7.89
CA LEU A 114 9.39 -16.34 7.32
C LEU A 114 10.86 -16.59 7.00
N GLN A 115 11.27 -17.85 6.99
CA GLN A 115 12.61 -18.26 6.54
C GLN A 115 12.87 -17.94 5.06
N SER A 116 11.84 -17.68 4.25
CA SER A 116 12.03 -17.20 2.89
C SER A 116 12.50 -15.74 2.80
N GLY A 117 12.35 -14.93 3.85
CA GLY A 117 12.89 -13.55 3.88
C GLY A 117 11.89 -12.48 4.31
N GLY A 118 10.65 -12.60 3.84
CA GLY A 118 9.58 -11.65 4.06
C GLY A 118 8.42 -12.24 4.87
N TRP A 119 7.21 -11.85 4.49
CA TRP A 119 5.97 -12.22 5.19
C TRP A 119 4.93 -12.75 4.21
N TYR A 120 4.02 -13.56 4.74
CA TYR A 120 2.75 -13.85 4.08
C TYR A 120 1.70 -12.79 4.46
N TYR A 121 0.51 -12.83 3.86
CA TYR A 121 -0.54 -11.82 4.10
C TYR A 121 -0.92 -11.65 5.58
N HIS A 122 -0.75 -12.69 6.39
CA HIS A 122 -1.05 -12.69 7.81
C HIS A 122 0.01 -13.48 8.60
N VAL A 123 0.03 -13.24 9.90
CA VAL A 123 0.85 -13.97 10.87
C VAL A 123 -0.04 -14.59 11.93
N VAL A 124 0.21 -15.86 12.21
CA VAL A 124 -0.38 -16.57 13.35
C VAL A 124 0.55 -16.39 14.55
N VAL A 125 0.14 -15.57 15.52
CA VAL A 125 1.02 -15.16 16.62
C VAL A 125 1.19 -16.24 17.69
N GLU A 126 0.22 -17.15 17.83
CA GLU A 126 0.25 -18.26 18.80
C GLU A 126 -0.69 -19.41 18.41
N GLY A 127 -0.57 -20.56 19.10
CA GLY A 127 -1.43 -21.73 18.94
C GLY A 127 -0.98 -22.71 17.84
N GLU A 128 -1.75 -23.79 17.66
CA GLU A 128 -1.38 -24.91 16.75
C GLU A 128 -1.21 -24.48 15.29
N GLY A 129 -1.97 -23.48 14.83
CA GLY A 129 -1.86 -22.92 13.48
C GLY A 129 -0.47 -22.33 13.20
N ARG A 130 0.26 -21.87 14.23
CA ARG A 130 1.61 -21.31 14.08
C ARG A 130 2.59 -22.33 13.48
N LYS A 131 2.46 -23.61 13.82
CA LYS A 131 3.31 -24.72 13.32
C LYS A 131 3.17 -24.98 11.81
N THR A 132 2.18 -24.37 11.17
CA THR A 132 1.99 -24.48 9.71
C THR A 132 2.88 -23.50 8.93
N PHE A 133 3.56 -22.58 9.62
CA PHE A 133 4.44 -21.58 9.03
C PHE A 133 5.88 -21.74 9.50
N ALA A 134 6.82 -21.49 8.59
CA ALA A 134 8.25 -21.53 8.84
C ALA A 134 8.75 -20.18 9.37
N TYR A 135 8.27 -19.79 10.56
CA TYR A 135 8.74 -18.56 11.20
C TYR A 135 10.18 -18.72 11.70
N ARG A 136 11.02 -17.72 11.43
CA ARG A 136 12.43 -17.72 11.85
C ARG A 136 12.58 -17.80 13.37
N ALA A 137 11.72 -17.07 14.08
CA ALA A 137 11.74 -16.99 15.54
C ALA A 137 11.51 -18.35 16.23
N ASP A 138 10.87 -19.30 15.55
CA ASP A 138 10.53 -20.61 16.12
C ASP A 138 11.64 -21.66 15.91
N HIS A 139 12.68 -21.34 15.14
CA HIS A 139 13.67 -22.32 14.68
C HIS A 139 15.12 -21.99 15.06
N SER A 140 15.39 -20.98 15.91
CA SER A 140 16.74 -20.68 16.45
C SER A 140 17.90 -20.66 15.41
N GLY A 141 17.61 -20.32 14.15
CA GLY A 141 18.58 -20.35 13.04
C GLY A 141 18.73 -21.69 12.33
N GLU A 142 18.08 -22.76 12.80
CA GLU A 142 17.92 -24.00 12.06
C GLU A 142 16.94 -23.82 10.89
N VAL A 143 17.17 -24.53 9.79
CA VAL A 143 16.26 -24.49 8.64
C VAL A 143 15.06 -25.38 8.96
N ASP A 144 13.86 -24.82 8.86
CA ASP A 144 12.61 -25.56 9.01
C ASP A 144 12.52 -26.61 7.89
N PRO A 145 12.23 -27.89 8.19
CA PRO A 145 11.94 -28.90 7.18
C PRO A 145 10.85 -28.48 6.15
N ASN A 146 9.93 -27.59 6.52
CA ASN A 146 8.93 -27.00 5.63
C ASN A 146 9.49 -25.90 4.71
N ALA A 147 10.64 -25.31 5.05
CA ALA A 147 11.38 -24.38 4.21
C ALA A 147 12.27 -25.08 3.17
N GLN A 148 12.55 -26.38 3.35
CA GLN A 148 13.27 -27.21 2.37
C GLN A 148 12.34 -28.18 1.65
N LYS A 149 12.14 -27.99 0.33
CA LYS A 149 11.68 -29.09 -0.54
C LYS A 149 12.51 -29.13 -1.83
N PRO A 150 12.93 -30.33 -2.30
CA PRO A 150 13.77 -30.47 -3.48
C PRO A 150 13.09 -29.92 -4.74
N GLY A 151 13.83 -29.13 -5.51
CA GLY A 151 13.39 -28.53 -6.78
C GLY A 151 14.17 -27.27 -7.11
N LYS A 152 14.10 -26.81 -8.38
CA LYS A 152 14.66 -25.50 -8.77
C LYS A 152 14.07 -24.38 -7.88
N PRO A 153 14.84 -23.37 -7.45
CA PRO A 153 14.30 -22.03 -7.18
C PRO A 153 13.56 -21.60 -8.45
N GLY A 154 12.24 -21.44 -8.56
CA GLY A 154 11.27 -21.13 -7.53
C GLY A 154 11.15 -19.65 -7.26
N PHE A 155 11.11 -18.82 -8.30
CA PHE A 155 10.69 -17.42 -8.17
C PHE A 155 9.34 -17.30 -8.85
N GLY A 156 8.38 -16.68 -8.19
CA GLY A 156 7.11 -16.39 -8.83
C GLY A 156 6.29 -17.59 -9.27
N TRP A 157 6.03 -17.69 -10.58
CA TRP A 157 5.16 -18.69 -11.21
C TRP A 157 5.47 -20.13 -10.79
N ASP A 158 6.75 -20.51 -10.68
CA ASP A 158 7.13 -21.86 -10.24
C ASP A 158 6.59 -22.15 -8.83
N VAL A 159 6.58 -21.16 -7.94
CA VAL A 159 6.06 -21.32 -6.57
C VAL A 159 4.55 -21.48 -6.57
N TRP A 160 3.83 -20.59 -7.27
CA TRP A 160 2.36 -20.63 -7.38
C TRP A 160 1.86 -21.92 -8.04
N LYS A 161 2.53 -22.38 -9.10
CA LYS A 161 2.15 -23.59 -9.85
C LYS A 161 2.42 -24.85 -9.05
N LEU A 162 3.54 -24.90 -8.32
CA LEU A 162 3.91 -26.08 -7.55
C LEU A 162 3.09 -26.18 -6.24
N ARG A 163 2.67 -25.04 -5.65
CA ARG A 163 2.00 -24.98 -4.33
C ARG A 163 2.76 -25.75 -3.25
N LYS A 164 4.07 -25.90 -3.41
CA LYS A 164 4.98 -26.53 -2.47
C LYS A 164 5.47 -25.45 -1.50
N GLY A 165 5.73 -25.80 -0.23
CA GLY A 165 6.23 -24.83 0.76
C GLY A 165 5.21 -23.81 1.28
N LYS A 166 3.91 -24.15 1.35
CA LYS A 166 2.82 -23.22 1.77
C LYS A 166 3.08 -22.44 3.06
N GLY A 167 3.86 -23.00 3.98
CA GLY A 167 4.22 -22.35 5.25
C GLY A 167 5.35 -21.33 5.16
N ASN A 168 6.04 -21.21 4.02
CA ASN A 168 7.24 -20.39 3.87
C ASN A 168 7.18 -19.42 2.68
N ILE A 169 6.00 -18.98 2.26
CA ILE A 169 5.85 -18.08 1.10
C ILE A 169 5.96 -16.61 1.55
N SER A 170 7.01 -15.93 1.11
CA SER A 170 7.09 -14.46 1.17
C SER A 170 6.34 -13.88 -0.02
N THR A 171 5.33 -13.04 0.21
CA THR A 171 4.55 -12.40 -0.85
C THR A 171 4.88 -10.93 -0.98
N LEU A 172 5.04 -10.50 -2.22
CA LEU A 172 5.17 -9.11 -2.66
C LEU A 172 3.83 -8.55 -3.17
N ASP A 173 2.80 -9.39 -3.18
CA ASP A 173 1.44 -9.01 -3.55
C ASP A 173 0.83 -8.06 -2.51
N ASP A 174 0.06 -7.09 -3.00
CA ASP A 174 -0.61 -6.07 -2.19
C ASP A 174 0.31 -5.43 -1.13
N ASP A 175 1.55 -5.10 -1.50
CA ASP A 175 2.51 -4.36 -0.66
C ASP A 175 2.84 -5.06 0.69
N THR A 176 2.64 -6.39 0.78
CA THR A 176 2.73 -7.14 2.03
C THR A 176 4.14 -7.12 2.66
N THR A 177 5.13 -7.72 1.98
CA THR A 177 6.51 -7.77 2.51
C THR A 177 7.16 -6.38 2.48
N GLN A 178 6.83 -5.59 1.47
CA GLN A 178 7.39 -4.26 1.26
C GLN A 178 6.97 -3.29 2.36
N ALA A 179 5.68 -3.25 2.75
CA ALA A 179 5.22 -2.43 3.86
C ALA A 179 5.86 -2.84 5.19
N ALA A 180 5.96 -4.15 5.46
CA ALA A 180 6.65 -4.65 6.65
C ALA A 180 8.11 -4.23 6.69
N ALA A 181 8.83 -4.35 5.56
CA ALA A 181 10.22 -3.92 5.45
C ALA A 181 10.35 -2.41 5.66
N ARG A 182 9.53 -1.58 5.00
CA ARG A 182 9.59 -0.12 5.17
C ARG A 182 9.36 0.31 6.61
N PHE A 183 8.36 -0.24 7.26
CA PHE A 183 8.09 0.07 8.67
C PHE A 183 9.27 -0.34 9.57
N LEU A 184 9.84 -1.53 9.39
CA LEU A 184 11.00 -1.97 10.18
C LEU A 184 12.24 -1.10 9.93
N VAL A 185 12.50 -0.66 8.70
CA VAL A 185 13.60 0.28 8.39
C VAL A 185 13.40 1.61 9.11
N ARG A 186 12.17 2.14 9.15
CA ARG A 186 11.85 3.36 9.91
C ARG A 186 12.01 3.15 11.41
N MET A 187 11.55 2.02 11.94
CA MET A 187 11.68 1.66 13.35
C MET A 187 13.16 1.54 13.75
N ASP A 188 13.97 0.85 12.94
CA ASP A 188 15.39 0.64 13.18
C ASP A 188 16.15 1.97 13.25
N LYS A 189 15.87 2.89 12.31
CA LYS A 189 16.38 4.28 12.36
C LYS A 189 15.94 5.02 13.62
N THR A 190 14.66 4.86 14.02
CA THR A 190 14.10 5.51 15.21
C THR A 190 14.77 5.02 16.49
N LEU A 191 15.13 3.74 16.53
CA LEU A 191 15.86 3.11 17.65
C LEU A 191 17.38 3.29 17.55
N GLU A 192 17.86 4.14 16.63
CA GLU A 192 19.27 4.40 16.40
C GLU A 192 20.09 3.12 16.13
N PHE A 193 19.46 2.13 15.49
CA PHE A 193 20.07 0.84 15.16
C PHE A 193 20.51 0.00 16.37
N LYS A 194 19.95 0.27 17.56
CA LYS A 194 20.35 -0.39 18.82
C LYS A 194 19.57 -1.67 19.13
N ASP A 195 18.41 -1.87 18.52
CA ASP A 195 17.61 -3.09 18.71
C ASP A 195 18.02 -4.13 17.67
N GLN A 196 18.91 -5.04 18.08
CA GLN A 196 19.51 -6.05 17.21
C GLN A 196 18.45 -6.91 16.50
N SER A 197 17.36 -7.24 17.18
CA SER A 197 16.34 -8.12 16.60
C SER A 197 15.57 -7.44 15.47
N ILE A 198 15.20 -6.17 15.66
CA ILE A 198 14.55 -5.36 14.62
C ILE A 198 15.52 -5.10 13.46
N HIS A 199 16.77 -4.73 13.77
CA HIS A 199 17.80 -4.49 12.78
C HIS A 199 18.02 -5.72 11.88
N GLU A 200 18.28 -6.88 12.49
CA GLU A 200 18.51 -8.13 11.75
C GLU A 200 17.29 -8.54 10.91
N THR A 201 16.08 -8.34 11.41
CA THR A 201 14.84 -8.65 10.67
C THR A 201 14.69 -7.75 9.45
N ALA A 202 14.96 -6.45 9.57
CA ALA A 202 14.96 -5.51 8.45
C ALA A 202 16.02 -5.90 7.41
N MET A 203 17.25 -6.16 7.84
CA MET A 203 18.34 -6.54 6.94
C MET A 203 18.09 -7.87 6.22
N TYR A 204 17.51 -8.85 6.90
CA TYR A 204 17.13 -10.14 6.31
C TYR A 204 16.06 -9.97 5.22
N ALA A 205 15.03 -9.14 5.49
CA ALA A 205 14.01 -8.83 4.49
C ALA A 205 14.61 -8.12 3.27
N LEU A 206 15.37 -7.04 3.48
CA LEU A 206 16.00 -6.27 2.40
C LEU A 206 16.96 -7.12 1.55
N SER A 207 17.75 -7.98 2.18
CA SER A 207 18.64 -8.91 1.47
C SER A 207 17.85 -9.90 0.62
N SER A 208 16.73 -10.43 1.12
CA SER A 208 15.86 -11.31 0.33
C SER A 208 15.22 -10.58 -0.87
N LEU A 209 14.84 -9.32 -0.68
CA LEU A 209 14.24 -8.50 -1.74
C LEU A 209 15.25 -8.16 -2.85
N VAL A 210 16.48 -7.80 -2.48
CA VAL A 210 17.57 -7.54 -3.45
C VAL A 210 17.91 -8.83 -4.21
N ASN A 211 18.07 -9.95 -3.51
CA ASN A 211 18.46 -11.21 -4.14
C ASN A 211 17.32 -11.90 -4.91
N SER A 212 16.08 -11.45 -4.79
CA SER A 212 14.96 -11.90 -5.65
C SER A 212 14.77 -11.04 -6.90
N GLN A 213 15.50 -9.93 -7.04
CA GLN A 213 15.37 -9.03 -8.19
C GLN A 213 15.94 -9.65 -9.45
N TYR A 214 15.15 -9.68 -10.52
CA TYR A 214 15.55 -10.23 -11.81
C TYR A 214 16.62 -9.37 -12.48
N ALA A 215 17.29 -9.94 -13.47
CA ALA A 215 18.28 -9.20 -14.27
C ALA A 215 17.69 -7.99 -15.00
N SER A 216 16.42 -8.08 -15.41
CA SER A 216 15.68 -6.94 -15.98
C SER A 216 15.44 -5.82 -14.97
N GLY A 217 15.46 -6.14 -13.67
CA GLY A 217 15.13 -5.24 -12.57
C GLY A 217 13.74 -5.43 -11.96
N GLY A 218 12.89 -6.26 -12.58
CA GLY A 218 11.57 -6.61 -12.05
C GLY A 218 11.63 -7.69 -10.97
N TRP A 219 10.45 -8.04 -10.47
CA TRP A 219 10.23 -9.16 -9.54
C TRP A 219 8.99 -9.95 -9.98
N SER A 220 8.85 -11.13 -9.40
CA SER A 220 7.54 -11.77 -9.32
C SER A 220 6.89 -11.54 -7.96
N ALA A 221 5.59 -11.81 -7.89
CA ALA A 221 4.74 -11.65 -6.71
C ALA A 221 5.14 -12.44 -5.45
N ASN A 222 6.01 -13.46 -5.50
CA ASN A 222 6.43 -14.21 -4.31
C ASN A 222 7.66 -15.11 -4.54
N TYR A 223 8.18 -15.63 -3.43
CA TYR A 223 9.21 -16.66 -3.35
C TYR A 223 9.03 -17.51 -2.07
N ASP A 224 9.39 -18.80 -2.13
CA ASP A 224 9.15 -19.78 -1.04
C ASP A 224 10.42 -20.23 -0.30
N ARG A 225 11.57 -19.63 -0.64
CA ARG A 225 12.87 -19.93 -0.05
C ARG A 225 13.71 -18.67 -0.01
N TYR A 226 14.68 -18.62 0.90
CA TYR A 226 15.59 -17.48 0.99
C TYR A 226 16.44 -17.36 -0.28
N PRO A 227 16.34 -16.25 -1.02
CA PRO A 227 17.13 -16.08 -2.23
C PRO A 227 18.55 -15.68 -1.85
N THR A 228 19.52 -16.52 -2.21
CA THR A 228 20.94 -16.25 -1.97
C THR A 228 21.61 -15.54 -3.15
N ASN A 229 20.99 -15.59 -4.33
CA ASN A 229 21.46 -14.93 -5.54
C ASN A 229 20.25 -14.53 -6.42
N PRO A 230 20.40 -13.49 -7.26
CA PRO A 230 19.44 -13.12 -8.28
C PRO A 230 19.02 -14.30 -9.18
N PRO A 231 17.75 -14.34 -9.62
CA PRO A 231 17.26 -15.36 -10.55
C PRO A 231 18.02 -15.35 -11.89
N SER A 232 18.16 -16.53 -12.51
CA SER A 232 18.95 -16.69 -13.74
C SER A 232 18.34 -15.94 -14.92
N GLN A 233 19.19 -15.25 -15.68
CA GLN A 233 18.81 -14.64 -16.98
C GLN A 233 18.31 -15.65 -18.00
N LYS A 234 18.68 -16.92 -17.86
CA LYS A 234 18.19 -17.99 -18.73
C LYS A 234 16.68 -18.20 -18.55
N ASP A 235 16.21 -18.12 -17.32
CA ASP A 235 14.82 -18.36 -16.96
C ASP A 235 14.00 -17.04 -16.98
N TYR A 236 14.64 -15.92 -16.63
CA TYR A 236 14.05 -14.57 -16.57
C TYR A 236 14.92 -13.56 -17.36
N PRO A 237 14.84 -13.56 -18.70
CA PRO A 237 15.69 -12.72 -19.55
C PRO A 237 15.29 -11.24 -19.52
N ALA A 238 16.27 -10.35 -19.58
CA ALA A 238 16.05 -8.91 -19.71
C ALA A 238 15.66 -8.53 -21.15
N LEU A 239 14.36 -8.60 -21.45
CA LEU A 239 13.79 -8.26 -22.75
C LEU A 239 12.99 -6.95 -22.67
N SER A 240 12.84 -6.27 -23.81
CA SER A 240 11.85 -5.19 -23.94
C SER A 240 10.46 -5.77 -24.18
N ALA A 241 9.44 -5.09 -23.69
CA ALA A 241 8.06 -5.53 -23.85
C ALA A 241 7.64 -5.58 -25.31
N SER A 242 6.84 -6.58 -25.67
CA SER A 242 6.35 -6.75 -27.03
C SER A 242 4.91 -7.28 -27.04
N TYR A 243 4.24 -7.16 -28.19
CA TYR A 243 2.95 -7.78 -28.38
C TYR A 243 3.11 -9.27 -28.70
N PRO A 244 2.30 -10.16 -28.10
CA PRO A 244 2.18 -11.52 -28.60
C PRO A 244 1.55 -11.50 -30.00
N GLU A 245 1.86 -12.51 -30.81
CA GLU A 245 1.26 -12.68 -32.14
C GLU A 245 -0.25 -12.87 -32.05
N THR A 246 -0.69 -13.65 -31.06
CA THR A 246 -2.09 -13.91 -30.73
C THR A 246 -2.28 -13.96 -29.23
N TRP A 247 -3.49 -13.67 -28.74
CA TRP A 247 -3.85 -13.81 -27.34
C TRP A 247 -5.28 -14.36 -27.22
N SER A 248 -5.47 -15.26 -26.25
CA SER A 248 -6.76 -15.90 -26.01
C SER A 248 -7.72 -14.96 -25.29
N TRP A 249 -8.98 -14.95 -25.72
CA TRP A 249 -10.10 -14.33 -25.00
C TRP A 249 -10.66 -15.20 -23.86
N THR A 250 -10.24 -16.45 -23.82
CA THR A 250 -10.61 -17.42 -22.78
C THR A 250 -9.42 -17.63 -21.85
N TRP A 251 -9.64 -17.53 -20.55
CA TRP A 251 -8.59 -17.77 -19.56
C TRP A 251 -8.03 -19.20 -19.70
N PRO A 252 -6.74 -19.37 -20.03
CA PRO A 252 -6.18 -20.68 -20.29
C PRO A 252 -5.96 -21.52 -19.01
N LYS A 253 -6.18 -20.93 -17.83
CA LYS A 253 -5.80 -21.51 -16.53
C LYS A 253 -4.29 -21.81 -16.44
N ASP A 254 -3.51 -21.15 -17.28
CA ASP A 254 -2.05 -21.20 -17.26
C ASP A 254 -1.54 -19.84 -16.76
N PHE A 255 -0.83 -19.85 -15.64
CA PHE A 255 -0.40 -18.66 -14.91
C PHE A 255 0.98 -18.17 -15.39
N THR A 256 1.17 -17.84 -16.66
CA THR A 256 2.53 -17.64 -17.21
C THR A 256 3.24 -16.34 -16.80
N GLY A 257 2.60 -15.46 -16.04
CA GLY A 257 3.17 -14.19 -15.59
C GLY A 257 4.36 -14.37 -14.64
N CYS A 258 5.49 -13.74 -14.96
CA CYS A 258 6.67 -13.71 -14.10
C CYS A 258 7.16 -12.29 -13.79
N TYR A 259 6.99 -11.33 -14.69
CA TYR A 259 7.26 -9.92 -14.37
C TYR A 259 5.97 -9.24 -13.96
N VAL A 260 5.87 -8.82 -12.70
CA VAL A 260 4.62 -8.34 -12.11
C VAL A 260 4.73 -6.86 -11.77
N THR A 261 3.80 -6.07 -12.31
CA THR A 261 3.58 -4.66 -11.97
C THR A 261 2.25 -4.44 -11.24
N ASN A 262 1.38 -5.46 -11.26
CA ASN A 262 0.08 -5.50 -10.58
C ASN A 262 0.18 -5.07 -9.11
N ASP A 263 -0.87 -4.43 -8.62
CA ASP A 263 -0.99 -3.94 -7.25
C ASP A 263 0.23 -3.11 -6.81
N ASN A 264 0.74 -2.29 -7.73
CA ASN A 264 1.90 -1.39 -7.53
C ASN A 264 3.22 -2.07 -7.17
N LEU A 265 3.35 -3.39 -7.34
CA LEU A 265 4.48 -4.17 -6.79
C LEU A 265 5.84 -3.50 -7.02
N VAL A 266 6.16 -3.12 -8.26
CA VAL A 266 7.46 -2.51 -8.59
C VAL A 266 7.59 -1.09 -8.03
N ALA A 267 6.50 -0.32 -8.00
CA ALA A 267 6.50 1.02 -7.43
C ALA A 267 6.77 0.99 -5.92
N ASP A 268 6.17 0.03 -5.21
CA ASP A 268 6.38 -0.15 -3.77
C ASP A 268 7.78 -0.70 -3.46
N MET A 269 8.33 -1.54 -4.34
CA MET A 269 9.72 -1.97 -4.29
C MET A 269 10.69 -0.78 -4.47
N ILE A 270 10.43 0.12 -5.42
CA ILE A 270 11.21 1.36 -5.57
C ILE A 270 11.18 2.18 -4.28
N ASP A 271 9.99 2.42 -3.72
CA ASP A 271 9.86 3.21 -2.49
C ASP A 271 10.59 2.55 -1.30
N THR A 272 10.54 1.21 -1.21
CA THR A 272 11.24 0.43 -0.19
C THR A 272 12.75 0.57 -0.30
N MET A 273 13.29 0.44 -1.51
CA MET A 273 14.72 0.51 -1.76
C MET A 273 15.27 1.94 -1.61
N LEU A 274 14.49 2.95 -2.02
CA LEU A 274 14.86 4.36 -1.80
C LEU A 274 14.89 4.72 -0.30
N LEU A 275 13.93 4.21 0.48
CA LEU A 275 13.94 4.38 1.94
C LEU A 275 15.16 3.71 2.56
N ALA A 276 15.46 2.46 2.20
CA ALA A 276 16.63 1.74 2.71
C ALA A 276 17.94 2.45 2.35
N ALA A 277 18.06 2.99 1.13
CA ALA A 277 19.21 3.80 0.71
C ALA A 277 19.38 5.07 1.58
N ASP A 278 18.28 5.77 1.88
CA ASP A 278 18.29 6.98 2.72
C ASP A 278 18.63 6.68 4.18
N VAL A 279 18.14 5.56 4.72
CA VAL A 279 18.35 5.17 6.12
C VAL A 279 19.75 4.60 6.36
N TYR A 280 20.19 3.65 5.54
CA TYR A 280 21.44 2.92 5.78
C TYR A 280 22.63 3.49 5.01
N GLY A 281 22.42 4.36 4.02
CA GLY A 281 23.49 4.94 3.20
C GLY A 281 24.18 3.94 2.25
N ASP A 282 23.64 2.72 2.12
CA ASP A 282 24.19 1.71 1.22
C ASP A 282 23.72 1.94 -0.22
N LYS A 283 24.69 2.10 -1.14
CA LYS A 283 24.47 2.31 -2.57
C LYS A 283 23.80 1.11 -3.24
N LEU A 284 23.88 -0.08 -2.65
CA LEU A 284 23.21 -1.27 -3.15
C LEU A 284 21.69 -1.04 -3.30
N TYR A 285 21.07 -0.41 -2.32
CA TYR A 285 19.62 -0.16 -2.35
C TYR A 285 19.24 0.87 -3.41
N LEU A 286 20.04 1.93 -3.59
CA LEU A 286 19.82 2.89 -4.67
C LEU A 286 19.95 2.21 -6.04
N ALA A 287 20.98 1.38 -6.24
CA ALA A 287 21.16 0.62 -7.47
C ALA A 287 20.00 -0.36 -7.72
N CYS A 288 19.46 -0.99 -6.67
CA CYS A 288 18.27 -1.84 -6.75
C CYS A 288 17.04 -1.06 -7.22
N ALA A 289 16.81 0.15 -6.68
CA ALA A 289 15.74 1.06 -7.11
C ALA A 289 15.92 1.52 -8.57
N GLU A 290 17.13 1.88 -8.96
CA GLU A 290 17.45 2.28 -10.34
C GLU A 290 17.19 1.15 -11.34
N LYS A 291 17.58 -0.08 -10.99
CA LYS A 291 17.33 -1.26 -11.81
C LYS A 291 15.83 -1.54 -11.93
N ALA A 292 15.04 -1.32 -10.88
CA ALA A 292 13.58 -1.40 -10.95
C ALA A 292 12.98 -0.34 -11.90
N GLY A 293 13.52 0.88 -11.92
CA GLY A 293 13.15 1.88 -12.92
C GLY A 293 13.52 1.47 -14.35
N ASP A 294 14.67 0.83 -14.53
CA ASP A 294 15.12 0.32 -15.83
C ASP A 294 14.20 -0.79 -16.34
N PHE A 295 13.72 -1.66 -15.44
CA PHE A 295 12.65 -2.60 -15.74
C PHE A 295 11.38 -1.90 -16.21
N LEU A 296 10.94 -0.83 -15.54
CA LEU A 296 9.73 -0.09 -15.95
C LEU A 296 9.89 0.54 -17.34
N ILE A 297 11.10 0.98 -17.71
CA ILE A 297 11.39 1.43 -19.08
C ILE A 297 11.29 0.26 -20.06
N LEU A 298 11.92 -0.88 -19.76
CA LEU A 298 11.85 -2.09 -20.60
C LEU A 298 10.42 -2.62 -20.74
N ALA A 299 9.61 -2.51 -19.69
CA ALA A 299 8.24 -3.01 -19.62
C ALA A 299 7.23 -2.10 -20.36
N GLN A 300 7.62 -0.88 -20.76
CA GLN A 300 6.72 -0.02 -21.51
C GLN A 300 6.40 -0.67 -22.86
N MET A 301 5.12 -0.89 -23.12
CA MET A 301 4.67 -1.49 -24.38
C MET A 301 4.98 -0.55 -25.56
N PRO A 302 5.31 -1.10 -26.74
CA PRO A 302 5.58 -0.30 -27.93
C PRO A 302 4.31 0.39 -28.46
N GLU A 303 4.46 1.21 -29.50
CA GLU A 303 3.30 1.74 -30.22
C GLU A 303 2.36 0.62 -30.67
N PRO A 304 1.03 0.80 -30.62
CA PRO A 304 0.32 2.07 -30.39
C PRO A 304 -0.06 2.37 -28.93
N GLN A 305 0.38 1.57 -27.95
CA GLN A 305 -0.03 1.70 -26.54
C GLN A 305 1.17 1.84 -25.62
N ARG A 306 1.77 3.03 -25.56
CA ARG A 306 2.94 3.37 -24.74
C ARG A 306 2.65 3.42 -23.24
N ALA A 307 2.19 2.31 -22.67
CA ALA A 307 1.79 2.14 -21.28
C ALA A 307 2.15 0.72 -20.80
N TRP A 308 1.60 0.24 -19.69
CA TRP A 308 2.02 -1.02 -19.06
C TRP A 308 0.87 -1.98 -18.83
N ALA A 309 1.16 -3.28 -18.87
CA ALA A 309 0.26 -4.34 -18.42
C ALA A 309 0.33 -4.52 -16.90
N GLN A 310 -0.54 -5.35 -16.33
CA GLN A 310 -0.43 -5.82 -14.93
C GLN A 310 0.71 -6.84 -14.75
N GLN A 311 1.01 -7.62 -15.79
CA GLN A 311 2.07 -8.61 -15.76
C GLN A 311 2.47 -9.08 -17.15
N TYR A 312 3.65 -9.66 -17.22
CA TYR A 312 4.27 -10.16 -18.44
C TYR A 312 4.81 -11.58 -18.26
N ASP A 313 4.79 -12.37 -19.32
CA ASP A 313 5.42 -13.69 -19.38
C ASP A 313 6.95 -13.61 -19.52
N SER A 314 7.62 -14.76 -19.63
CA SER A 314 9.08 -14.85 -19.76
C SER A 314 9.64 -14.21 -21.05
N LYS A 315 8.77 -13.87 -22.01
CA LYS A 315 9.12 -13.15 -23.25
C LYS A 315 8.82 -11.65 -23.15
N MET A 316 8.47 -11.14 -21.97
CA MET A 316 8.02 -9.76 -21.76
C MET A 316 6.77 -9.40 -22.60
N GLN A 317 5.85 -10.36 -22.75
CA GLN A 317 4.56 -10.13 -23.40
C GLN A 317 3.44 -10.10 -22.35
N PRO A 318 2.44 -9.20 -22.45
CA PRO A 318 1.31 -9.20 -21.52
C PRO A 318 0.67 -10.59 -21.42
N SER A 319 0.39 -11.04 -20.20
CA SER A 319 -0.11 -12.39 -19.97
C SER A 319 -1.32 -12.43 -19.05
N TRP A 320 -2.05 -13.54 -19.08
CA TRP A 320 -3.17 -13.77 -18.16
C TRP A 320 -2.68 -13.89 -16.73
N SER A 321 -3.43 -13.33 -15.79
CA SER A 321 -3.35 -13.64 -14.37
C SER A 321 -4.53 -14.51 -13.96
N ARG A 322 -5.47 -13.96 -13.19
CA ARG A 322 -6.74 -14.57 -12.80
C ARG A 322 -7.72 -14.59 -13.98
N ALA A 323 -8.85 -15.29 -13.80
CA ALA A 323 -9.90 -15.43 -14.81
C ALA A 323 -10.47 -14.10 -15.34
N PHE A 324 -10.30 -13.04 -14.56
CA PHE A 324 -10.77 -11.68 -14.82
C PHE A 324 -9.64 -10.68 -15.13
N GLU A 325 -8.42 -11.17 -15.40
CA GLU A 325 -7.22 -10.36 -15.63
C GLU A 325 -6.49 -10.81 -16.91
N PRO A 326 -6.92 -10.31 -18.08
CA PRO A 326 -6.44 -10.75 -19.39
C PRO A 326 -5.12 -10.07 -19.78
N PRO A 327 -4.42 -10.59 -20.83
CA PRO A 327 -3.39 -9.87 -21.55
C PRO A 327 -3.93 -8.54 -22.07
N ALA A 328 -3.62 -7.46 -21.36
CA ALA A 328 -4.16 -6.14 -21.63
C ALA A 328 -3.24 -5.05 -21.11
N ILE A 329 -3.37 -3.86 -21.68
CA ILE A 329 -2.77 -2.65 -21.11
C ILE A 329 -3.63 -2.21 -19.93
N SER A 330 -3.00 -1.92 -18.80
CA SER A 330 -3.66 -1.53 -17.56
C SER A 330 -3.76 -0.01 -17.42
N GLY A 331 -4.98 0.51 -17.31
CA GLY A 331 -5.21 1.93 -17.01
C GLY A 331 -4.83 2.33 -15.58
N GLY A 332 -4.98 1.40 -14.62
CA GLY A 332 -4.65 1.63 -13.22
C GLY A 332 -3.14 1.65 -12.96
N GLU A 333 -2.48 0.54 -13.27
CA GLU A 333 -1.04 0.36 -12.97
C GLU A 333 -0.17 1.37 -13.70
N SER A 334 -0.54 1.74 -14.94
CA SER A 334 0.21 2.72 -15.73
C SER A 334 0.30 4.09 -15.04
N GLN A 335 -0.75 4.51 -14.32
CA GLN A 335 -0.73 5.77 -13.58
C GLN A 335 0.25 5.75 -12.41
N LYS A 336 0.38 4.59 -11.76
CA LYS A 336 1.25 4.38 -10.59
C LYS A 336 2.70 4.24 -10.99
N ILE A 337 2.96 3.60 -12.14
CA ILE A 337 4.29 3.54 -12.75
C ILE A 337 4.80 4.94 -13.13
N ILE A 338 3.94 5.80 -13.69
CA ILE A 338 4.30 7.21 -13.98
C ILE A 338 4.75 7.93 -12.69
N GLU A 339 4.02 7.74 -11.58
CA GLU A 339 4.40 8.32 -10.29
C GLU A 339 5.75 7.78 -9.79
N ALA A 340 5.96 6.47 -9.85
CA ALA A 340 7.21 5.82 -9.44
C ALA A 340 8.42 6.33 -10.25
N LEU A 341 8.27 6.49 -11.57
CA LEU A 341 9.31 7.05 -12.44
C LEU A 341 9.65 8.50 -12.07
N MET A 342 8.65 9.34 -11.78
CA MET A 342 8.88 10.71 -11.29
C MET A 342 9.58 10.71 -9.93
N ARG A 343 9.20 9.82 -9.01
CA ARG A 343 9.87 9.68 -7.69
C ARG A 343 11.33 9.25 -7.86
N LEU A 344 11.60 8.28 -8.73
CA LEU A 344 12.95 7.79 -8.99
C LEU A 344 13.83 8.86 -9.65
N TYR A 345 13.28 9.64 -10.58
CA TYR A 345 13.97 10.82 -11.14
C TYR A 345 14.34 11.81 -10.03
N ARG A 346 13.43 12.13 -9.10
CA ARG A 346 13.73 13.03 -7.98
C ARG A 346 14.84 12.50 -7.08
N ALA A 347 14.89 11.19 -6.88
CA ALA A 347 15.90 10.57 -6.02
C ALA A 347 17.29 10.50 -6.68
N THR A 348 17.35 10.36 -8.00
CA THR A 348 18.59 10.04 -8.74
C THR A 348 19.10 11.18 -9.63
N GLY A 349 18.23 12.11 -10.02
CA GLY A 349 18.47 13.10 -11.08
C GLY A 349 18.54 12.51 -12.49
N ASN A 350 18.32 11.20 -12.67
CA ASN A 350 18.53 10.53 -13.94
C ASN A 350 17.34 10.73 -14.89
N LYS A 351 17.52 11.61 -15.89
CA LYS A 351 16.47 12.04 -16.81
C LYS A 351 15.85 10.91 -17.63
N LYS A 352 16.52 9.75 -17.78
CA LYS A 352 15.98 8.60 -18.52
C LYS A 352 14.61 8.15 -17.98
N TYR A 353 14.37 8.31 -16.67
CA TYR A 353 13.10 7.94 -16.05
C TYR A 353 11.94 8.86 -16.45
N LEU A 354 12.21 10.04 -17.01
CA LEU A 354 11.18 10.96 -17.49
C LEU A 354 10.74 10.68 -18.93
N GLU A 355 11.56 9.98 -19.72
CA GLU A 355 11.32 9.72 -21.14
C GLU A 355 10.03 8.91 -21.43
N PRO A 356 9.67 7.88 -20.64
CA PRO A 356 8.46 7.09 -20.89
C PRO A 356 7.16 7.85 -20.57
N ILE A 357 7.22 8.95 -19.81
CA ILE A 357 6.04 9.56 -19.18
C ILE A 357 5.12 10.29 -20.18
N PRO A 358 5.61 11.19 -21.06
CA PRO A 358 4.74 11.89 -22.00
C PRO A 358 3.88 10.98 -22.89
N PRO A 359 4.44 9.93 -23.56
CA PRO A 359 3.60 9.08 -24.39
C PRO A 359 2.62 8.23 -23.57
N ALA A 360 2.95 7.87 -22.32
CA ALA A 360 2.02 7.18 -21.43
C ALA A 360 0.84 8.07 -20.98
N ILE A 361 1.10 9.34 -20.65
CA ILE A 361 0.04 10.31 -20.34
C ILE A 361 -0.85 10.55 -21.56
N ALA A 362 -0.25 10.67 -22.76
CA ALA A 362 -1.00 10.81 -23.99
C ALA A 362 -1.92 9.61 -24.23
N TRP A 363 -1.42 8.38 -23.99
CA TRP A 363 -2.22 7.17 -24.05
C TRP A 363 -3.38 7.19 -23.03
N LEU A 364 -3.12 7.52 -21.76
CA LEU A 364 -4.17 7.61 -20.74
C LEU A 364 -5.29 8.59 -21.13
N LYS A 365 -4.94 9.77 -21.65
CA LYS A 365 -5.92 10.76 -22.11
C LYS A 365 -6.74 10.24 -23.30
N LYS A 366 -6.08 9.61 -24.28
CA LYS A 366 -6.75 9.02 -25.45
C LYS A 366 -7.66 7.85 -25.08
N SER A 367 -7.33 7.13 -24.01
CA SER A 367 -8.06 5.95 -23.53
C SER A 367 -9.23 6.29 -22.60
N ALA A 368 -9.45 7.57 -22.25
CA ALA A 368 -10.52 7.98 -21.36
C ALA A 368 -11.90 7.54 -21.86
N LEU A 369 -12.70 7.00 -20.94
CA LEU A 369 -14.11 6.70 -21.15
C LEU A 369 -14.93 8.00 -21.26
N PRO A 370 -16.18 7.97 -21.76
CA PRO A 370 -17.00 9.17 -21.92
C PRO A 370 -17.20 10.00 -20.63
N ASP A 371 -17.12 9.36 -19.46
CA ASP A 371 -17.23 10.01 -18.15
C ASP A 371 -15.87 10.48 -17.58
N GLY A 372 -14.80 10.40 -18.35
CA GLY A 372 -13.45 10.81 -17.97
C GLY A 372 -12.68 9.79 -17.13
N ARG A 373 -13.29 8.66 -16.74
CA ARG A 373 -12.59 7.55 -16.07
C ARG A 373 -11.81 6.70 -17.07
N LEU A 374 -11.16 5.65 -16.59
CA LEU A 374 -10.46 4.66 -17.42
C LEU A 374 -11.06 3.29 -17.18
N ALA A 375 -11.10 2.46 -18.21
CA ALA A 375 -11.21 1.03 -17.99
C ALA A 375 -9.93 0.52 -17.31
N ARG A 376 -10.04 -0.52 -16.50
CA ARG A 376 -8.86 -1.18 -15.93
C ARG A 376 -8.05 -1.86 -17.04
N PHE A 377 -8.72 -2.46 -18.02
CA PHE A 377 -8.09 -3.20 -19.10
C PHE A 377 -8.42 -2.63 -20.48
N TYR A 378 -7.41 -2.53 -21.34
CA TYR A 378 -7.56 -2.20 -22.74
C TYR A 378 -6.93 -3.28 -23.61
N GLU A 379 -7.69 -3.74 -24.60
CA GLU A 379 -7.28 -4.76 -25.55
C GLU A 379 -6.00 -4.34 -26.28
N LEU A 380 -5.10 -5.31 -26.46
CA LEU A 380 -3.83 -5.11 -27.15
C LEU A 380 -4.07 -4.66 -28.59
N LYS A 381 -3.30 -3.66 -29.04
CA LYS A 381 -3.34 -3.00 -30.36
C LYS A 381 -4.59 -2.17 -30.63
N THR A 382 -5.79 -2.70 -30.39
CA THR A 382 -7.07 -2.03 -30.73
C THR A 382 -7.42 -0.91 -29.74
N ASN A 383 -6.90 -0.98 -28.52
CA ASN A 383 -7.20 -0.05 -27.42
C ASN A 383 -8.68 -0.01 -27.02
N LYS A 384 -9.44 -1.08 -27.28
CA LYS A 384 -10.83 -1.20 -26.82
C LYS A 384 -10.88 -1.56 -25.34
N PRO A 385 -11.73 -0.90 -24.52
CA PRO A 385 -11.96 -1.30 -23.13
C PRO A 385 -12.40 -2.76 -22.99
N LEU A 386 -11.78 -3.52 -22.10
CA LEU A 386 -12.14 -4.91 -21.78
C LEU A 386 -12.74 -5.00 -20.38
N TYR A 387 -13.80 -5.79 -20.27
CA TYR A 387 -14.55 -6.03 -19.05
C TYR A 387 -14.86 -7.52 -18.91
N PHE A 388 -15.46 -7.90 -17.79
CA PHE A 388 -15.97 -9.24 -17.55
C PHE A 388 -17.41 -9.18 -17.06
N VAL A 389 -18.16 -10.24 -17.35
CA VAL A 389 -19.49 -10.52 -16.79
C VAL A 389 -19.49 -11.91 -16.18
N ILE A 390 -20.27 -12.13 -15.13
CA ILE A 390 -20.51 -13.45 -14.57
C ILE A 390 -21.73 -14.07 -15.29
N GLN A 391 -21.53 -15.22 -15.92
CA GLN A 391 -22.63 -16.01 -16.49
C GLN A 391 -23.42 -16.76 -15.41
N GLU A 392 -24.59 -17.29 -15.76
CA GLU A 392 -25.46 -18.03 -14.83
C GLU A 392 -24.77 -19.24 -14.17
N ASP A 393 -23.81 -19.87 -14.89
CA ASP A 393 -22.99 -20.97 -14.39
C ASP A 393 -21.81 -20.53 -13.52
N GLY A 394 -21.72 -19.23 -13.20
CA GLY A 394 -20.67 -18.64 -12.39
C GLY A 394 -19.35 -18.36 -13.12
N ARG A 395 -19.24 -18.67 -14.42
CA ARG A 395 -18.02 -18.37 -15.18
C ARG A 395 -17.93 -16.88 -15.51
N GLU A 396 -16.73 -16.32 -15.33
CA GLU A 396 -16.40 -15.00 -15.82
C GLU A 396 -16.03 -15.06 -17.30
N VAL A 397 -16.68 -14.21 -18.10
CA VAL A 397 -16.48 -14.15 -19.55
C VAL A 397 -16.15 -12.72 -19.96
N MET A 398 -15.11 -12.58 -20.76
CA MET A 398 -14.65 -11.29 -21.25
C MET A 398 -15.66 -10.68 -22.23
N THR A 399 -15.84 -9.37 -22.15
CA THR A 399 -16.78 -8.61 -22.97
C THR A 399 -16.29 -7.18 -23.19
N TYR A 400 -16.79 -6.52 -24.22
CA TYR A 400 -16.63 -5.07 -24.41
C TYR A 400 -17.74 -4.27 -23.70
N ASN A 401 -18.76 -4.93 -23.15
CA ASN A 401 -19.90 -4.27 -22.50
C ASN A 401 -19.70 -4.15 -20.98
N SER A 402 -19.87 -2.92 -20.45
CA SER A 402 -19.77 -2.54 -19.04
C SER A 402 -21.10 -2.47 -18.27
N ASP A 403 -22.23 -2.91 -18.83
CA ASP A 403 -23.56 -2.75 -18.23
C ASP A 403 -23.78 -3.64 -17.00
N LYS A 404 -23.07 -4.78 -16.92
CA LYS A 404 -23.26 -5.82 -15.89
C LYS A 404 -21.95 -6.27 -15.24
N LEU A 405 -21.16 -5.29 -14.79
CA LEU A 405 -19.87 -5.57 -14.17
C LEU A 405 -20.02 -6.30 -12.81
N PRO A 406 -19.17 -7.29 -12.51
CA PRO A 406 -19.07 -7.86 -11.19
C PRO A 406 -18.71 -6.82 -10.14
N THR A 407 -19.32 -6.91 -8.95
CA THR A 407 -19.12 -5.93 -7.87
C THR A 407 -17.87 -6.19 -7.04
N HIS A 408 -17.22 -7.35 -7.19
CA HIS A 408 -16.04 -7.73 -6.41
C HIS A 408 -14.72 -7.21 -6.98
N TYR A 409 -14.72 -6.58 -8.16
CA TYR A 409 -13.50 -6.11 -8.82
C TYR A 409 -13.69 -4.76 -9.52
N GLY A 410 -12.69 -3.88 -9.41
CA GLY A 410 -12.72 -2.53 -9.96
C GLY A 410 -12.33 -2.47 -11.44
N PHE A 411 -13.27 -2.78 -12.35
CA PHE A 411 -13.03 -2.72 -13.80
C PHE A 411 -13.01 -1.31 -14.40
N ILE A 412 -13.48 -0.30 -13.66
CA ILE A 412 -13.41 1.10 -14.05
C ILE A 412 -12.72 1.85 -12.91
N VAL A 413 -11.68 2.61 -13.24
CA VAL A 413 -10.82 3.31 -12.29
C VAL A 413 -10.80 4.81 -12.57
N SER A 414 -10.56 5.61 -11.55
CA SER A 414 -10.40 7.06 -11.71
C SER A 414 -9.20 7.38 -12.61
N SER A 415 -9.35 8.40 -13.46
CA SER A 415 -8.25 8.96 -14.24
C SER A 415 -7.59 10.11 -13.51
N ARG A 416 -6.28 10.02 -13.31
CA ARG A 416 -5.42 11.09 -12.76
C ARG A 416 -4.54 11.70 -13.84
N ALA A 417 -4.80 11.43 -15.12
CA ALA A 417 -3.92 11.83 -16.22
C ALA A 417 -3.59 13.35 -16.23
N ALA A 418 -4.59 14.21 -15.97
CA ALA A 418 -4.36 15.65 -15.87
C ALA A 418 -3.48 16.03 -14.66
N GLY A 419 -3.69 15.39 -13.52
CA GLY A 419 -2.86 15.58 -12.33
C GLY A 419 -1.42 15.10 -12.55
N LEU A 420 -1.25 13.95 -13.21
CA LEU A 420 0.06 13.41 -13.57
C LEU A 420 0.80 14.30 -14.56
N GLU A 421 0.11 14.88 -15.54
CA GLU A 421 0.73 15.83 -16.47
C GLU A 421 1.19 17.10 -15.74
N LYS A 422 0.34 17.67 -14.88
CA LYS A 422 0.71 18.83 -14.06
C LYS A 422 1.91 18.52 -13.19
N GLU A 423 1.95 17.32 -12.60
CA GLU A 423 3.07 16.89 -11.78
C GLU A 423 4.34 16.68 -12.62
N TYR A 424 4.23 16.06 -13.79
CA TYR A 424 5.35 15.90 -14.73
C TYR A 424 5.95 17.25 -15.15
N GLN A 425 5.13 18.25 -15.45
CA GLN A 425 5.62 19.60 -15.80
C GLN A 425 6.32 20.28 -14.61
N ARG A 426 5.78 20.11 -13.39
CA ARG A 426 6.45 20.55 -12.17
C ARG A 426 7.80 19.83 -11.99
N VAL A 427 7.84 18.54 -12.32
CA VAL A 427 9.05 17.73 -12.24
C VAL A 427 10.11 18.19 -13.23
N LEU A 428 9.71 18.42 -14.47
CA LEU A 428 10.60 18.85 -15.54
C LEU A 428 11.20 20.24 -15.30
N SER A 429 10.42 21.14 -14.72
CA SER A 429 10.84 22.52 -14.42
C SER A 429 11.78 22.64 -13.20
N GLY A 430 12.10 21.53 -12.51
CA GLY A 430 12.89 21.59 -11.28
C GLY A 430 12.15 22.23 -10.09
N SER A 431 10.87 22.55 -10.25
CA SER A 431 10.04 23.22 -9.23
C SER A 431 9.52 22.21 -8.20
N PHE A 432 10.43 21.50 -7.55
CA PHE A 432 10.10 20.63 -6.44
C PHE A 432 10.21 21.41 -5.13
N PRO A 433 9.36 21.14 -4.12
CA PRO A 433 9.80 21.39 -2.76
C PRO A 433 11.11 20.62 -2.59
N GLU A 434 12.20 21.28 -2.18
CA GLU A 434 13.44 20.61 -1.79
C GLU A 434 13.10 19.41 -0.88
N LYS A 435 13.92 18.35 -0.92
CA LYS A 435 13.95 17.37 0.17
C LYS A 435 14.10 18.21 1.44
N LYS A 436 12.99 18.45 2.15
CA LYS A 436 13.05 18.98 3.50
C LYS A 436 13.78 17.90 4.26
N ASP A 437 15.08 18.09 4.49
CA ASP A 437 15.80 17.32 5.47
C ASP A 437 14.89 17.27 6.70
N SER A 438 14.57 16.07 7.18
CA SER A 438 13.77 15.92 8.40
C SER A 438 14.40 16.62 9.61
N LYS A 439 15.66 17.08 9.47
CA LYS A 439 16.38 17.92 10.43
C LYS A 439 16.14 19.44 10.30
N THR A 440 15.64 19.98 9.19
CA THR A 440 15.48 21.44 8.98
C THR A 440 14.04 21.96 9.03
N VAL A 441 13.04 21.08 9.17
CA VAL A 441 11.65 21.50 9.49
C VAL A 441 11.51 21.95 10.95
N ALA A 442 12.52 21.75 11.78
CA ALA A 442 12.51 22.17 13.18
C ALA A 442 12.57 23.70 13.41
N ASN A 443 12.48 24.57 12.39
CA ASN A 443 12.73 26.01 12.61
C ASN A 443 11.95 27.03 11.76
N ARG A 444 10.74 26.73 11.27
CA ARG A 444 9.79 27.81 10.92
C ARG A 444 8.36 27.44 11.35
N PRO A 445 7.77 28.14 12.35
CA PRO A 445 6.36 27.97 12.68
C PRO A 445 5.53 28.47 11.50
N GLY A 446 5.04 27.52 10.70
CA GLY A 446 4.11 27.81 9.62
C GLY A 446 2.71 27.92 10.19
N LYS A 447 2.03 29.04 9.95
CA LYS A 447 0.63 29.21 10.32
C LYS A 447 -0.18 28.05 9.73
N VAL A 448 -0.71 27.18 10.59
CA VAL A 448 -1.59 26.08 10.15
C VAL A 448 -2.78 26.68 9.43
N SER A 449 -3.12 26.14 8.25
CA SER A 449 -4.27 26.64 7.50
C SER A 449 -5.57 26.39 8.27
N ASP A 450 -6.57 27.26 8.09
CA ASP A 450 -7.88 27.08 8.71
C ASP A 450 -8.52 25.75 8.31
N GLU A 451 -8.25 25.26 7.09
CA GLU A 451 -8.69 23.95 6.59
C GLU A 451 -8.07 22.80 7.40
N THR A 452 -6.77 22.85 7.68
CA THR A 452 -6.09 21.85 8.51
C THR A 452 -6.61 21.87 9.94
N ALA A 453 -6.85 23.05 10.51
CA ALA A 453 -7.43 23.15 11.85
C ALA A 453 -8.89 22.62 11.90
N ALA A 454 -9.67 22.85 10.85
CA ALA A 454 -11.03 22.32 10.72
C ALA A 454 -11.04 20.79 10.59
N GLU A 455 -10.12 20.23 9.81
CA GLU A 455 -9.93 18.78 9.67
C GLU A 455 -9.60 18.13 11.02
N VAL A 456 -8.66 18.71 11.78
CA VAL A 456 -8.29 18.20 13.11
C VAL A 456 -9.47 18.24 14.07
N ARG A 457 -10.24 19.33 14.11
CA ARG A 457 -11.45 19.40 14.97
C ARG A 457 -12.47 18.33 14.61
N LYS A 458 -12.65 18.04 13.32
CA LYS A 458 -13.53 16.95 12.86
C LYS A 458 -13.03 15.59 13.35
N VAL A 459 -11.73 15.33 13.26
CA VAL A 459 -11.12 14.09 13.77
C VAL A 459 -11.33 13.94 15.27
N ILE A 460 -11.12 15.01 16.05
CA ILE A 460 -11.32 15.01 17.50
C ILE A 460 -12.79 14.73 17.85
N ALA A 461 -13.72 15.44 17.21
CA ALA A 461 -15.15 15.32 17.49
C ALA A 461 -15.74 13.93 17.19
N LEU A 462 -15.08 13.13 16.35
CA LEU A 462 -15.50 11.78 15.99
C LEU A 462 -14.91 10.68 16.90
N LEU A 463 -14.01 11.04 17.83
CA LEU A 463 -13.45 10.08 18.77
C LEU A 463 -14.46 9.81 19.89
N ASP A 464 -14.79 8.55 20.12
CA ASP A 464 -15.69 8.17 21.22
C ASP A 464 -14.98 8.19 22.60
N GLY A 465 -15.75 7.98 23.67
CA GLY A 465 -15.22 8.01 25.04
C GLY A 465 -14.24 6.88 25.38
N ARG A 466 -14.09 5.86 24.53
CA ARG A 466 -13.09 4.79 24.68
C ARG A 466 -11.76 5.17 24.04
N GLY A 467 -11.74 6.16 23.15
CA GLY A 467 -10.63 6.46 22.27
C GLY A 467 -10.71 5.75 20.92
N ALA A 468 -11.91 5.36 20.46
CA ALA A 468 -12.11 4.73 19.16
C ALA A 468 -12.75 5.69 18.15
N TRP A 469 -12.28 5.66 16.90
CA TRP A 469 -13.05 6.19 15.78
C TRP A 469 -13.94 5.09 15.22
N VAL A 470 -15.25 5.32 15.27
CA VAL A 470 -16.28 4.34 14.91
C VAL A 470 -17.03 4.81 13.68
N GLU A 471 -17.25 3.89 12.75
CA GLU A 471 -18.05 4.10 11.55
C GLU A 471 -19.26 3.17 11.54
N GLN A 472 -20.37 3.62 10.97
CA GLN A 472 -21.48 2.72 10.63
C GLN A 472 -21.11 1.89 9.40
N GLY A 473 -21.26 0.57 9.48
CA GLY A 473 -21.06 -0.30 8.34
C GLY A 473 -21.13 -1.79 8.68
N LYS A 474 -20.57 -2.61 7.79
CA LYS A 474 -20.51 -4.07 7.93
C LYS A 474 -19.09 -4.58 7.76
N LEU A 475 -18.77 -5.64 8.50
CA LEU A 475 -17.61 -6.46 8.22
C LEU A 475 -17.89 -7.28 6.95
N ARG A 476 -17.04 -7.12 5.93
CA ARG A 476 -17.22 -7.69 4.58
C ARG A 476 -17.34 -9.21 4.60
N THR A 477 -16.59 -9.86 5.48
CA THR A 477 -16.45 -11.31 5.54
C THR A 477 -17.55 -11.98 6.38
N TYR A 478 -18.27 -11.21 7.19
CA TYR A 478 -19.36 -11.67 8.04
C TYR A 478 -20.72 -11.33 7.44
N LYS A 479 -21.07 -11.95 6.31
CA LYS A 479 -22.29 -11.66 5.52
C LYS A 479 -23.62 -11.67 6.31
N LYS A 480 -23.70 -12.42 7.41
CA LYS A 480 -24.90 -12.53 8.27
C LYS A 480 -24.90 -11.55 9.45
N HIS A 481 -23.78 -10.88 9.73
CA HIS A 481 -23.70 -9.89 10.79
C HIS A 481 -24.45 -8.63 10.36
N PRO A 482 -25.28 -8.03 11.23
CA PRO A 482 -25.99 -6.80 10.91
C PRO A 482 -25.02 -5.63 10.69
N GLU A 483 -25.57 -4.55 10.13
CA GLU A 483 -24.88 -3.26 10.14
C GLU A 483 -24.75 -2.76 11.58
N GLY A 484 -23.66 -2.07 11.86
CA GLY A 484 -23.44 -1.43 13.14
C GLY A 484 -22.07 -0.77 13.19
N ASP A 485 -21.60 -0.57 14.41
CA ASP A 485 -20.32 0.07 14.71
C ASP A 485 -19.15 -0.78 14.21
N ILE A 486 -18.24 -0.14 13.48
CA ILE A 486 -17.00 -0.74 12.95
C ILE A 486 -15.83 0.16 13.32
N ILE A 487 -14.76 -0.46 13.82
CA ILE A 487 -13.46 0.19 14.02
C ILE A 487 -12.54 -0.27 12.90
N ARG A 488 -11.96 0.68 12.15
CA ARG A 488 -11.07 0.39 11.03
C ARG A 488 -9.65 0.85 11.31
N SER A 489 -8.68 -0.01 11.00
CA SER A 489 -7.26 0.35 11.08
C SER A 489 -6.92 1.49 10.12
N GLN A 490 -7.51 1.52 8.92
CA GLN A 490 -7.31 2.62 7.96
C GLN A 490 -7.70 3.98 8.55
N THR A 491 -8.86 4.05 9.22
CA THR A 491 -9.37 5.28 9.82
C THR A 491 -8.51 5.74 10.99
N PHE A 492 -8.04 4.79 11.81
CA PHE A 492 -7.03 5.08 12.82
C PHE A 492 -5.75 5.66 12.21
N ILE A 493 -5.20 5.01 11.17
CA ILE A 493 -3.97 5.43 10.49
C ILE A 493 -4.12 6.85 9.93
N ASP A 494 -5.22 7.13 9.22
CA ASP A 494 -5.46 8.41 8.58
C ASP A 494 -5.63 9.53 9.61
N ASN A 495 -6.43 9.29 10.65
CA ASN A 495 -6.68 10.25 11.71
C ASN A 495 -5.42 10.53 12.54
N VAL A 496 -4.67 9.49 12.92
CA VAL A 496 -3.37 9.65 13.60
C VAL A 496 -2.43 10.50 12.76
N ARG A 497 -2.33 10.27 11.45
CA ARG A 497 -1.49 11.08 10.56
C ARG A 497 -1.95 12.53 10.45
N VAL A 498 -3.25 12.80 10.45
CA VAL A 498 -3.79 14.17 10.49
C VAL A 498 -3.35 14.88 11.77
N LEU A 499 -3.54 14.23 12.93
CA LEU A 499 -3.15 14.80 14.24
C LEU A 499 -1.63 15.01 14.33
N SER A 500 -0.83 14.02 13.90
CA SER A 500 0.63 14.10 13.90
C SER A 500 1.14 15.25 13.01
N ARG A 501 0.62 15.40 11.79
CA ARG A 501 1.00 16.52 10.91
C ARG A 501 0.67 17.88 11.50
N TYR A 502 -0.48 18.01 12.15
CA TYR A 502 -0.85 19.25 12.86
C TYR A 502 0.14 19.55 14.00
N LEU A 503 0.48 18.55 14.79
CA LEU A 503 1.43 18.68 15.89
C LEU A 503 2.83 19.03 15.39
N GLU A 504 3.29 18.48 14.27
CA GLU A 504 4.57 18.86 13.67
C GLU A 504 4.57 20.30 13.15
N ALA A 505 3.48 20.72 12.50
CA ALA A 505 3.36 22.07 11.94
C ALA A 505 3.25 23.17 13.02
N THR A 506 2.86 22.81 14.24
CA THR A 506 2.70 23.73 15.38
C THR A 506 3.82 23.61 16.41
N LYS A 507 4.92 22.89 16.11
CA LYS A 507 6.10 22.79 16.99
C LYS A 507 6.81 24.13 17.20
#